data_AF-A0A1Q3YV60-F1
#
_entry.id   AF-A0A1Q3YV60-F1
#
_cell.length_a   1.000
_cell.length_b   1.000
_cell.length_c   1.000
_cell.angle_alpha   90.00
_cell.angle_beta   90.00
_cell.angle_gamma   90.00
#
_symmetry.space_group_name_H-M   'P 1'
#
loop_
_entity.id
_entity.type
_entity.pdbx_description
1 polymer ?
#
loop_
_entity_poly.entity_id
_entity_poly.type
_entity_poly.pdbx_seq_one_letter_code
_entity_poly.pdbx_strand_id
1 'polypeptide(L)'
;MPIVDWQGNAIGQSGVVFYNGKDRAVQAARGDGSGVIIMNEVNDQQAKKLTSFIEQLAGTPEALSLAQIKAVLEMARGLGLEDTYNSDRGFVQSKMSPVGDLGADGFGLHKRDDRDICPAIRLTGEGTFAGPAATPQQFRDGAVIVRQGDNYRLIQSDVFERTYRHSDNSAVRTEELPVGTLRPSSQQKAELAATAAL
;
A
#
# COMPACT_ATOMS: atom_id res chain seq x y z
N MET A 1 8.36 22.95 -0.11
CA MET A 1 7.60 22.82 1.15
C MET A 1 7.75 21.38 1.62
N PRO A 2 7.91 21.11 2.92
CA PRO A 2 7.97 19.74 3.43
C PRO A 2 6.67 19.00 3.11
N ILE A 3 6.78 17.70 2.81
CA ILE A 3 5.60 16.84 2.69
C ILE A 3 5.15 16.50 4.11
N VAL A 4 3.85 16.57 4.39
CA VAL A 4 3.31 16.29 5.73
C VAL A 4 2.30 15.15 5.70
N ASP A 5 2.19 14.42 6.80
CA ASP A 5 1.13 13.45 7.05
C ASP A 5 -0.19 14.14 7.45
N TRP A 6 -1.23 13.34 7.71
CA TRP A 6 -2.55 13.85 8.09
C TRP A 6 -2.57 14.56 9.46
N GLN A 7 -1.54 14.38 10.29
CA GLN A 7 -1.36 15.06 11.57
C GLN A 7 -0.49 16.32 11.45
N GLY A 8 0.05 16.60 10.26
CA GLY A 8 0.97 17.71 10.02
C GLY A 8 2.44 17.38 10.30
N ASN A 9 2.78 16.13 10.62
CA ASN A 9 4.18 15.73 10.82
C ASN A 9 4.88 15.59 9.48
N ALA A 10 6.17 15.96 9.42
CA ALA A 10 6.93 15.87 8.18
C ALA A 10 7.19 14.41 7.75
N ILE A 11 6.79 14.07 6.52
CA ILE A 11 7.16 12.84 5.81
C ILE A 11 8.42 13.12 4.98
N GLY A 12 9.57 13.18 5.67
CA GLY A 12 10.85 13.54 5.04
C GLY A 12 10.97 15.03 4.68
N GLN A 13 12.10 15.43 4.11
CA GLN A 13 12.37 16.83 3.72
C GLN A 13 11.94 17.16 2.28
N SER A 14 12.04 16.18 1.38
CA SER A 14 11.69 16.28 -0.05
C SER A 14 11.27 14.90 -0.59
N GLY A 15 10.59 14.86 -1.73
CA GLY A 15 10.13 13.61 -2.33
C GLY A 15 9.04 13.77 -3.39
N VAL A 16 8.26 12.72 -3.58
CA VAL A 16 7.14 12.67 -4.52
C VAL A 16 5.83 12.44 -3.76
N VAL A 17 4.84 13.25 -4.08
CA VAL A 17 3.45 13.10 -3.63
C VAL A 17 2.64 12.52 -4.78
N PHE A 18 1.84 11.50 -4.49
CA PHE A 18 1.01 10.83 -5.48
C PHE A 18 -0.31 10.36 -4.86
N TYR A 19 -1.24 9.94 -5.71
CA TYR A 19 -2.59 9.56 -5.30
C TYR A 19 -2.77 8.06 -5.46
N ASN A 20 -3.25 7.39 -4.41
CA ASN A 20 -3.75 6.02 -4.49
C ASN A 20 -5.21 6.09 -4.95
N GLY A 21 -5.48 5.56 -6.14
CA GLY A 21 -6.82 5.56 -6.74
C GLY A 21 -7.80 4.65 -6.00
N LYS A 22 -7.28 3.58 -5.39
CA LYS A 22 -8.08 2.52 -4.76
C LYS A 22 -8.70 2.94 -3.44
N ASP A 23 -7.91 3.54 -2.54
CA ASP A 23 -8.37 4.02 -1.23
C ASP A 23 -8.61 5.54 -1.18
N ARG A 24 -8.38 6.22 -2.31
CA ARG A 24 -8.60 7.66 -2.49
C ARG A 24 -7.80 8.53 -1.53
N ALA A 25 -6.60 8.07 -1.15
CA ALA A 25 -5.70 8.80 -0.30
C ALA A 25 -4.48 9.35 -1.05
N VAL A 26 -3.95 10.47 -0.55
CA VAL A 26 -2.64 10.96 -0.92
C VAL A 26 -1.57 10.16 -0.19
N GLN A 27 -0.53 9.79 -0.92
CA GLN A 27 0.65 9.07 -0.45
C GLN A 27 1.90 9.89 -0.75
N ALA A 28 3.00 9.58 -0.07
CA ALA A 28 4.25 10.30 -0.23
C ALA A 28 5.46 9.39 -0.05
N ALA A 29 6.38 9.41 -1.02
CA ALA A 29 7.66 8.71 -0.93
C ALA A 29 8.81 9.71 -0.77
N ARG A 30 9.76 9.39 0.11
CA ARG A 30 10.94 10.22 0.41
C ARG A 30 11.89 10.25 -0.80
N GLY A 31 12.44 11.42 -1.08
CA GLY A 31 13.45 11.64 -2.14
C GLY A 31 14.90 11.48 -1.68
N ASP A 32 15.13 10.91 -0.50
CA ASP A 32 16.45 10.71 0.10
C ASP A 32 17.13 9.38 -0.34
N GLY A 33 16.57 8.72 -1.35
CA GLY A 33 17.02 7.41 -1.84
C GLY A 33 16.49 6.21 -1.05
N SER A 34 15.85 6.42 0.10
CA SER A 34 15.27 5.32 0.90
C SER A 34 13.83 4.97 0.51
N GLY A 35 13.10 5.92 -0.08
CA GLY A 35 11.69 5.76 -0.42
C GLY A 35 11.46 4.82 -1.60
N VAL A 36 10.39 4.02 -1.49
CA VAL A 36 9.92 3.13 -2.55
C VAL A 36 8.44 3.42 -2.82
N ILE A 37 8.03 3.30 -4.08
CA ILE A 37 6.62 3.27 -4.49
C ILE A 37 6.28 1.83 -4.86
N ILE A 38 5.27 1.26 -4.21
CA ILE A 38 4.77 -0.09 -4.48
C ILE A 38 3.44 0.04 -5.21
N MET A 39 3.30 -0.69 -6.31
CA MET A 39 2.05 -0.91 -7.04
C MET A 39 1.61 -2.36 -6.79
N ASN A 40 0.40 -2.55 -6.28
CA ASN A 40 -0.13 -3.88 -5.95
C ASN A 40 -0.71 -4.60 -7.17
N GLU A 41 -0.78 -5.93 -7.07
CA GLU A 41 -1.43 -6.82 -8.05
C GLU A 41 -0.92 -6.64 -9.50
N VAL A 42 0.34 -6.24 -9.66
CA VAL A 42 1.00 -6.08 -10.97
C VAL A 42 1.24 -7.45 -11.61
N ASN A 43 0.82 -7.62 -12.87
CA ASN A 43 1.15 -8.80 -13.66
C ASN A 43 2.41 -8.61 -14.50
N ASP A 44 2.96 -9.71 -15.03
CA ASP A 44 4.19 -9.72 -15.84
C ASP A 44 4.15 -8.75 -17.03
N GLN A 45 3.01 -8.62 -17.71
CA GLN A 45 2.89 -7.73 -18.87
C GLN A 45 2.95 -6.26 -18.46
N GLN A 46 2.30 -5.90 -17.35
CA GLN A 46 2.35 -4.56 -16.79
C GLN A 46 3.75 -4.24 -16.27
N ALA A 47 4.39 -5.18 -15.55
CA ALA A 47 5.75 -5.05 -15.06
C ALA A 47 6.73 -4.79 -16.22
N LYS A 48 6.70 -5.61 -17.27
CA LYS A 48 7.53 -5.43 -18.48
C LYS A 48 7.32 -4.06 -19.13
N LYS A 49 6.07 -3.63 -19.28
CA LYS A 49 5.74 -2.31 -19.87
C LYS A 49 6.31 -1.16 -19.04
N LEU A 50 6.18 -1.22 -17.70
CA LEU A 50 6.73 -0.20 -16.81
C LEU A 50 8.25 -0.19 -16.82
N THR A 51 8.89 -1.36 -16.77
CA THR A 51 10.35 -1.48 -16.85
C THR A 51 10.88 -0.90 -18.14
N SER A 52 10.33 -1.30 -19.30
CA SER A 52 10.76 -0.74 -20.59
C SER A 52 10.51 0.76 -20.70
N PHE A 53 9.43 1.28 -20.11
CA PHE A 53 9.17 2.72 -20.08
C PHE A 53 10.20 3.48 -19.24
N ILE A 54 10.60 2.94 -18.09
CA ILE A 54 11.65 3.52 -17.24
C ILE A 54 13.02 3.48 -17.94
N GLU A 55 13.37 2.35 -18.55
CA GLU A 55 14.60 2.19 -19.34
C GLU A 55 14.68 3.23 -20.46
N GLN A 56 13.57 3.48 -21.18
CA GLN A 56 13.50 4.49 -22.23
C GLN A 56 13.63 5.93 -21.70
N LEU A 57 13.11 6.21 -20.49
CA LEU A 57 13.14 7.54 -19.91
C LEU A 57 14.51 7.89 -19.32
N ALA A 58 15.15 6.96 -18.61
CA ALA A 58 16.32 7.24 -17.79
C ALA A 58 17.34 6.10 -17.70
N GLY A 59 17.10 4.96 -18.36
CA GLY A 59 17.94 3.76 -18.27
C GLY A 59 17.72 2.96 -16.97
N THR A 60 17.76 3.63 -15.81
CA THR A 60 17.55 3.00 -14.50
C THR A 60 16.54 3.79 -13.65
N PRO A 61 15.85 3.14 -12.69
CA PRO A 61 14.90 3.83 -11.80
C PRO A 61 15.58 4.89 -10.92
N GLU A 62 16.84 4.70 -10.51
CA GLU A 62 17.59 5.67 -9.71
C GLU A 62 17.90 6.97 -10.47
N ALA A 63 17.91 6.93 -11.81
CA ALA A 63 18.21 8.08 -12.64
C ALA A 63 16.96 8.94 -12.98
N LEU A 64 15.77 8.53 -12.53
CA LEU A 64 14.54 9.26 -12.80
C LEU A 64 14.51 10.62 -12.08
N SER A 65 14.26 11.68 -12.84
CA SER A 65 13.86 12.98 -12.30
C SER A 65 12.44 12.94 -11.73
N LEU A 66 12.07 13.91 -10.89
CA LEU A 66 10.70 14.04 -10.36
C LEU A 66 9.62 14.08 -11.48
N ALA A 67 9.91 14.76 -12.59
CA ALA A 67 8.99 14.82 -13.72
C ALA A 67 8.79 13.44 -14.37
N GLN A 68 9.87 12.67 -14.51
CA GLN A 68 9.82 11.31 -15.05
C GLN A 68 9.15 10.33 -14.08
N ILE A 69 9.36 10.45 -12.77
CA ILE A 69 8.62 9.66 -11.76
C ILE A 69 7.11 9.90 -11.91
N LYS A 70 6.69 11.16 -12.09
CA LYS A 70 5.28 11.47 -12.35
C LYS A 70 4.78 10.85 -13.65
N ALA A 71 5.58 10.88 -14.72
CA ALA A 71 5.22 10.22 -15.97
C ALA A 71 5.06 8.70 -15.81
N VAL A 72 5.91 8.05 -15.00
CA VAL A 72 5.78 6.61 -14.68
C VAL A 72 4.48 6.33 -13.92
N LEU A 73 4.11 7.17 -12.94
CA LEU A 73 2.86 7.02 -12.21
C LEU A 73 1.62 7.20 -13.11
N GLU A 74 1.68 8.14 -14.04
CA GLU A 74 0.63 8.34 -15.04
C GLU A 74 0.50 7.14 -15.99
N MET A 75 1.62 6.59 -16.45
CA MET A 75 1.65 5.37 -17.25
C MET A 75 1.06 4.18 -16.48
N ALA A 76 1.45 3.99 -15.22
CA ALA A 76 0.91 2.94 -14.36
C ALA A 76 -0.60 3.05 -14.18
N ARG A 77 -1.13 4.27 -13.98
CA ARG A 77 -2.57 4.49 -13.95
C ARG A 77 -3.24 4.13 -15.28
N GLY A 78 -2.62 4.46 -16.42
CA GLY A 78 -3.08 4.03 -17.74
C GLY A 78 -3.11 2.51 -17.94
N LEU A 79 -2.33 1.77 -17.16
CA LEU A 79 -2.34 0.30 -17.11
C LEU A 79 -3.33 -0.28 -16.10
N GLY A 80 -4.10 0.55 -15.40
CA GLY A 80 -5.08 0.14 -14.38
C GLY A 80 -4.47 -0.13 -12.99
N LEU A 81 -3.22 0.30 -12.74
CA LEU A 81 -2.56 0.11 -11.45
C LEU A 81 -2.93 1.25 -10.49
N GLU A 82 -4.10 1.12 -9.87
CA GLU A 82 -4.66 2.17 -9.00
C GLU A 82 -4.29 2.01 -7.51
N ASP A 83 -3.96 0.80 -7.08
CA ASP A 83 -3.52 0.54 -5.70
C ASP A 83 -2.01 0.76 -5.59
N THR A 84 -1.63 1.99 -5.24
CA THR A 84 -0.24 2.43 -5.17
C THR A 84 0.04 3.09 -3.82
N TYR A 85 1.10 2.69 -3.12
CA TYR A 85 1.43 3.23 -1.80
C TYR A 85 2.94 3.33 -1.61
N ASN A 86 3.39 4.13 -0.63
CA ASN A 86 4.81 4.28 -0.34
C ASN A 86 5.29 3.24 0.68
N SER A 87 6.57 2.92 0.60
CA SER A 87 7.31 2.10 1.54
C SER A 87 8.78 2.56 1.55
N ASP A 88 9.67 1.69 2.02
CA ASP A 88 11.11 1.93 2.05
C ASP A 88 11.90 0.70 1.58
N ARG A 89 13.16 0.92 1.21
CA ARG A 89 14.06 -0.14 0.74
C ARG A 89 14.26 -1.26 1.77
N GLY A 90 14.25 -0.94 3.06
CA GLY A 90 14.41 -1.93 4.13
C GLY A 90 13.23 -2.89 4.21
N PHE A 91 12.00 -2.39 4.02
CA PHE A 91 10.81 -3.22 3.90
C PHE A 91 10.90 -4.17 2.70
N VAL A 92 11.24 -3.66 1.52
CA VAL A 92 11.37 -4.49 0.31
C VAL A 92 12.43 -5.58 0.52
N GLN A 93 13.61 -5.24 1.03
CA GLN A 93 14.69 -6.18 1.27
C GLN A 93 14.36 -7.27 2.30
N SER A 94 13.56 -6.95 3.33
CA SER A 94 13.27 -7.88 4.43
C SER A 94 11.97 -8.67 4.26
N LYS A 95 11.08 -8.25 3.37
CA LYS A 95 9.71 -8.80 3.25
C LYS A 95 9.33 -9.22 1.84
N MET A 96 10.19 -9.02 0.86
CA MET A 96 9.87 -9.29 -0.54
C MET A 96 11.04 -9.94 -1.28
N SER A 97 10.70 -10.85 -2.18
CA SER A 97 11.64 -11.51 -3.09
C SER A 97 11.31 -11.14 -4.54
N PRO A 98 12.32 -11.01 -5.41
CA PRO A 98 12.08 -10.78 -6.84
C PRO A 98 11.34 -11.96 -7.48
N VAL A 99 10.53 -11.67 -8.49
CA VAL A 99 9.83 -12.67 -9.30
C VAL A 99 10.62 -12.93 -10.59
N GLY A 100 11.41 -14.00 -10.59
CA GLY A 100 12.28 -14.33 -11.72
C GLY A 100 13.19 -13.17 -12.12
N ASP A 101 13.38 -12.97 -13.42
CA ASP A 101 14.22 -11.89 -13.97
C ASP A 101 13.47 -10.54 -14.08
N LEU A 102 12.23 -10.47 -13.60
CA LEU A 102 11.42 -9.25 -13.66
C LEU A 102 11.68 -8.30 -12.48
N GLY A 103 12.46 -8.72 -11.49
CA GLY A 103 12.84 -7.91 -10.34
C GLY A 103 14.31 -8.06 -9.98
N ALA A 104 14.95 -6.94 -9.64
CA ALA A 104 16.33 -6.89 -9.14
C ALA A 104 16.52 -5.65 -8.27
N ASP A 105 17.35 -5.76 -7.23
CA ASP A 105 17.80 -4.62 -6.39
C ASP A 105 16.68 -3.71 -5.85
N GLY A 106 15.50 -4.30 -5.54
CA GLY A 106 14.34 -3.57 -5.03
C GLY A 106 13.53 -2.82 -6.09
N PHE A 107 13.81 -3.05 -7.38
CA PHE A 107 13.05 -2.56 -8.53
C PHE A 107 12.45 -3.70 -9.36
N GLY A 108 11.31 -3.44 -9.98
CA GLY A 108 10.60 -4.41 -10.81
C GLY A 108 9.64 -5.30 -10.00
N LEU A 109 9.28 -6.45 -10.54
CA LEU A 109 8.26 -7.32 -9.98
C LEU A 109 8.78 -8.12 -8.77
N HIS A 110 8.11 -7.94 -7.64
CA HIS A 110 8.42 -8.62 -6.39
C HIS A 110 7.17 -9.28 -5.82
N LYS A 111 7.37 -10.40 -5.11
CA LYS A 111 6.33 -11.04 -4.30
C LYS A 111 6.60 -10.76 -2.83
N ARG A 112 5.54 -10.64 -2.04
CA ARG A 112 5.64 -10.60 -0.57
C ARG A 112 5.98 -12.00 -0.05
N ASP A 113 6.96 -12.09 0.83
CA ASP A 113 7.42 -13.34 1.42
C ASP A 113 6.73 -13.65 2.74
N ASP A 114 6.45 -12.60 3.51
CA ASP A 114 5.87 -12.74 4.84
C ASP A 114 4.41 -13.19 4.79
N ARG A 115 4.12 -14.21 5.59
CA ARG A 115 2.78 -14.72 5.89
C ARG A 115 2.34 -14.26 7.27
N ASP A 116 2.35 -12.95 7.49
CA ASP A 116 1.93 -12.35 8.74
C ASP A 116 0.49 -12.79 9.07
N ILE A 117 0.28 -13.43 10.22
CA ILE A 117 -1.07 -13.62 10.74
C ILE A 117 -1.52 -12.27 11.30
N CYS A 118 -2.48 -11.66 10.61
CA CYS A 118 -2.96 -10.32 10.93
C CYS A 118 -4.39 -10.38 11.48
N PRO A 119 -4.65 -9.90 12.71
CA PRO A 119 -6.01 -9.67 13.16
C PRO A 119 -6.74 -8.69 12.24
N ALA A 120 -8.01 -8.98 11.93
CA ALA A 120 -8.80 -8.19 11.00
C ALA A 120 -10.25 -8.03 11.47
N ILE A 121 -10.84 -6.86 11.17
CA ILE A 121 -12.26 -6.56 11.38
C ILE A 121 -12.86 -6.00 10.09
N ARG A 122 -14.11 -6.35 9.79
CA ARG A 122 -14.87 -5.74 8.69
C ARG A 122 -15.60 -4.49 9.17
N LEU A 123 -15.57 -3.44 8.35
CA LEU A 123 -16.43 -2.27 8.43
C LEU A 123 -17.51 -2.36 7.37
N THR A 124 -18.72 -1.88 7.69
CA THR A 124 -19.86 -1.82 6.76
C THR A 124 -20.18 -0.38 6.38
N GLY A 125 -20.74 -0.17 5.19
CA GLY A 125 -21.16 1.16 4.72
C GLY A 125 -19.99 2.00 4.21
N GLU A 126 -20.10 3.32 4.35
CA GLU A 126 -19.08 4.27 3.89
C GLU A 126 -18.41 5.01 5.05
N GLY A 127 -17.18 5.49 4.84
CA GLY A 127 -16.46 6.21 5.86
C GLY A 127 -15.03 6.59 5.49
N THR A 128 -14.28 7.02 6.50
CA THR A 128 -12.85 7.33 6.38
C THR A 128 -12.05 6.69 7.50
N PHE A 129 -10.75 6.45 7.23
CA PHE A 129 -9.81 5.88 8.18
C PHE A 129 -8.49 6.67 8.18
N ALA A 130 -8.10 7.15 9.35
CA ALA A 130 -6.85 7.88 9.55
C ALA A 130 -5.69 6.90 9.80
N GLY A 131 -5.20 6.31 8.71
CA GLY A 131 -4.09 5.35 8.69
C GLY A 131 -2.71 6.00 8.49
N PRO A 132 -1.73 5.26 7.96
CA PRO A 132 -0.38 5.76 7.70
C PRO A 132 -0.26 6.64 6.44
N ALA A 133 -1.33 6.76 5.64
CA ALA A 133 -1.36 7.59 4.44
C ALA A 133 -1.29 9.09 4.78
N ALA A 134 -0.92 9.94 3.82
CA ALA A 134 -0.80 11.38 4.04
C ALA A 134 -2.16 12.08 4.22
N THR A 135 -3.25 11.47 3.72
CA THR A 135 -4.63 11.87 4.01
C THR A 135 -5.44 10.66 4.47
N PRO A 136 -6.55 10.85 5.20
CA PRO A 136 -7.45 9.75 5.54
C PRO A 136 -7.89 8.96 4.30
N GLN A 137 -7.87 7.63 4.41
CA GLN A 137 -8.35 6.69 3.39
C GLN A 137 -9.87 6.70 3.37
N GLN A 138 -10.48 6.60 2.19
CA GLN A 138 -11.94 6.58 2.03
C GLN A 138 -12.41 5.18 1.59
N PHE A 139 -13.62 4.82 1.99
CA PHE A 139 -14.31 3.62 1.50
C PHE A 139 -15.80 3.89 1.38
N ARG A 140 -16.46 3.20 0.44
CA ARG A 140 -17.89 3.42 0.13
C ARG A 140 -18.77 2.18 0.29
N ASP A 141 -18.16 0.99 0.30
CA ASP A 141 -18.90 -0.28 0.32
C ASP A 141 -18.21 -1.27 1.27
N GLY A 142 -18.06 -0.83 2.50
CA GLY A 142 -17.27 -1.50 3.52
C GLY A 142 -15.78 -1.44 3.28
N ALA A 143 -15.04 -1.94 4.27
CA ALA A 143 -13.60 -2.10 4.21
C ALA A 143 -13.15 -3.09 5.29
N VAL A 144 -11.88 -3.45 5.29
CA VAL A 144 -11.26 -4.26 6.35
C VAL A 144 -10.16 -3.45 7.01
N ILE A 145 -10.17 -3.38 8.34
CA ILE A 145 -9.01 -2.89 9.10
C ILE A 145 -8.15 -4.10 9.46
N VAL A 146 -6.88 -4.06 9.07
CA VAL A 146 -5.89 -5.09 9.38
C VAL A 146 -4.83 -4.51 10.31
N ARG A 147 -4.47 -5.26 11.36
CA ARG A 147 -3.34 -4.95 12.24
C ARG A 147 -2.08 -5.68 11.76
N GLN A 148 -1.01 -4.94 11.52
CA GLN A 148 0.32 -5.46 11.15
C GLN A 148 1.37 -4.86 12.09
N GLY A 149 1.82 -5.66 13.06
CA GLY A 149 2.61 -5.17 14.19
C GLY A 149 1.84 -4.12 15.00
N ASP A 150 2.42 -2.93 15.13
CA ASP A 150 1.80 -1.78 15.82
C ASP A 150 0.99 -0.87 14.90
N ASN A 151 0.96 -1.18 13.60
CA ASN A 151 0.28 -0.38 12.59
C ASN A 151 -1.08 -0.97 12.23
N TYR A 152 -2.00 -0.08 11.86
CA TYR A 152 -3.33 -0.41 11.37
C TYR A 152 -3.49 0.14 9.96
N ARG A 153 -4.07 -0.65 9.07
CA ARG A 153 -4.31 -0.27 7.68
C ARG A 153 -5.76 -0.54 7.32
N LEU A 154 -6.37 0.36 6.55
CA LEU A 154 -7.63 0.07 5.90
C LEU A 154 -7.37 -0.49 4.51
N ILE A 155 -8.10 -1.54 4.16
CA ILE A 155 -8.03 -2.27 2.89
C ILE A 155 -9.45 -2.33 2.35
N GLN A 156 -9.65 -2.02 1.07
CA GLN A 156 -10.98 -2.17 0.45
C GLN A 156 -11.39 -3.65 0.47
N SER A 157 -12.67 -3.93 0.72
CA SER A 157 -13.16 -5.31 0.91
C SER A 157 -12.75 -6.25 -0.23
N ASP A 158 -12.89 -5.79 -1.47
CA ASP A 158 -12.54 -6.56 -2.66
C ASP A 158 -11.03 -6.84 -2.77
N VAL A 159 -10.18 -5.89 -2.35
CA VAL A 159 -8.72 -6.08 -2.31
C VAL A 159 -8.37 -7.09 -1.22
N PHE A 160 -9.02 -7.01 -0.07
CA PHE A 160 -8.76 -7.94 1.04
C PHE A 160 -9.03 -9.39 0.62
N GLU A 161 -10.18 -9.68 0.02
CA GLU A 161 -10.53 -11.03 -0.41
C GLU A 161 -9.62 -11.59 -1.51
N ARG A 162 -9.06 -10.72 -2.36
CA ARG A 162 -8.09 -11.14 -3.38
C ARG A 162 -6.70 -11.41 -2.83
N THR A 163 -6.26 -10.62 -1.85
CA THR A 163 -4.85 -10.55 -1.41
C THR A 163 -4.57 -11.24 -0.07
N TYR A 164 -5.58 -11.45 0.76
CA TYR A 164 -5.47 -12.17 2.03
C TYR A 164 -6.05 -13.58 1.91
N ARG A 165 -5.54 -14.47 2.76
CA ARG A 165 -5.96 -15.86 2.86
C ARG A 165 -6.02 -16.25 4.33
N HIS A 166 -6.77 -17.29 4.63
CA HIS A 166 -6.63 -17.99 5.91
C HIS A 166 -5.23 -18.58 6.04
N SER A 167 -4.84 -18.95 7.26
CA SER A 167 -3.52 -19.53 7.53
C SER A 167 -3.28 -20.87 6.79
N ASP A 168 -4.35 -21.57 6.44
CA ASP A 168 -4.35 -22.77 5.61
C ASP A 168 -4.34 -22.48 4.09
N ASN A 169 -4.17 -21.21 3.70
CA ASN A 169 -4.15 -20.70 2.34
C ASN A 169 -5.50 -20.76 1.60
N SER A 170 -6.61 -21.08 2.28
CA SER A 170 -7.96 -20.97 1.70
C SER A 170 -8.37 -19.50 1.54
N ALA A 171 -9.31 -19.25 0.61
CA ALA A 171 -9.85 -17.92 0.39
C ALA A 171 -10.62 -17.45 1.62
N VAL A 172 -10.37 -16.20 2.04
CA VAL A 172 -11.14 -15.54 3.10
C VAL A 172 -12.20 -14.64 2.47
N ARG A 173 -13.38 -14.60 3.06
CA ARG A 173 -14.44 -13.63 2.71
C ARG A 173 -14.58 -12.59 3.79
N THR A 174 -14.85 -11.35 3.43
CA THR A 174 -15.01 -10.27 4.42
C THR A 174 -16.17 -10.53 5.38
N GLU A 175 -17.21 -11.25 4.95
CA GLU A 175 -18.35 -11.63 5.81
C GLU A 175 -17.98 -12.58 6.94
N GLU A 176 -16.86 -13.30 6.82
CA GLU A 176 -16.36 -14.19 7.88
C GLU A 176 -15.69 -13.40 9.01
N LEU A 177 -15.34 -12.13 8.77
CA LEU A 177 -14.67 -11.29 9.76
C LEU A 177 -15.67 -10.69 10.77
N PRO A 178 -15.25 -10.51 12.03
CA PRO A 178 -16.04 -9.77 13.00
C PRO A 178 -16.29 -8.34 12.51
N VAL A 179 -17.53 -7.86 12.71
CA VAL A 179 -17.93 -6.50 12.34
C VAL A 179 -17.44 -5.52 13.41
N GLY A 180 -16.64 -4.56 13.00
CA GLY A 180 -16.23 -3.43 13.82
C GLY A 180 -17.12 -2.20 13.59
N THR A 181 -17.19 -1.32 14.59
CA THR A 181 -17.84 -0.01 14.44
C THR A 181 -16.83 1.07 14.09
N LEU A 182 -17.16 1.94 13.13
CA LEU A 182 -16.45 3.19 12.89
C LEU A 182 -16.63 4.11 14.12
N ARG A 183 -15.57 4.28 14.89
CA ARG A 183 -15.49 5.24 15.99
C ARG A 183 -14.18 6.03 15.83
N PRO A 184 -14.03 7.20 16.46
CA PRO A 184 -12.80 7.99 16.36
C PRO A 184 -11.55 7.13 16.63
N SER A 185 -10.49 7.37 15.85
CA SER A 185 -9.32 6.49 15.68
C SER A 185 -8.60 6.06 16.98
N SER A 186 -8.73 6.82 18.07
CA SER A 186 -8.17 6.48 19.38
C SER A 186 -8.85 5.30 20.06
N GLN A 187 -10.16 5.09 19.85
CA GLN A 187 -10.91 3.99 20.47
C GLN A 187 -10.82 2.69 19.67
N GLN A 188 -10.63 2.78 18.35
CA GLN A 188 -10.48 1.60 17.47
C GLN A 188 -9.21 0.79 17.79
N LYS A 189 -8.11 1.47 18.13
CA LYS A 189 -6.87 0.79 18.56
C LYS A 189 -7.04 0.00 19.86
N ALA A 190 -7.93 0.44 20.75
CA ALA A 190 -8.18 -0.20 22.04
C ALA A 190 -9.02 -1.49 21.91
N GLU A 191 -10.04 -1.51 21.05
CA GLU A 191 -10.89 -2.70 20.84
C GLU A 191 -10.14 -3.82 20.08
N LEU A 192 -9.34 -3.49 19.07
CA LEU A 192 -8.48 -4.49 18.39
C LEU A 192 -7.41 -5.09 19.31
N ALA A 193 -6.90 -4.31 20.26
CA ALA A 193 -6.02 -4.84 21.30
C ALA A 193 -6.74 -5.82 22.24
N ALA A 194 -8.04 -5.62 22.48
CA ALA A 194 -8.86 -6.52 23.29
C ALA A 194 -9.21 -7.84 22.56
N THR A 195 -9.43 -7.81 21.24
CA THR A 195 -9.72 -9.03 20.45
C THR A 195 -8.49 -9.91 20.26
N ALA A 196 -7.28 -9.35 20.26
CA ALA A 196 -6.03 -10.10 20.15
C ALA A 196 -5.59 -10.80 21.46
N ALA A 197 -6.34 -10.63 22.54
CA ALA A 197 -6.09 -11.23 23.86
C ALA A 197 -6.95 -12.49 24.13
N LEU A 198 -7.67 -12.97 23.12
CA LEU A 198 -8.44 -14.23 23.10
C LEU A 198 -7.76 -15.22 22.15
#